data_AF-A0A9W6YF57-F1
#
_entry.id   AF-A0A9W6YF57-F1
#
_cell.length_a   1.000
_cell.length_b   1.000
_cell.length_c   1.000
_cell.angle_alpha   90.00
_cell.angle_beta   90.00
_cell.angle_gamma   90.00
#
_symmetry.space_group_name_H-M   'P 1'
#
loop_
_entity.id
_entity.type
_entity.pdbx_description
1 polymer ?
#
loop_
_entity_poly.entity_id
_entity_poly.type
_entity_poly.pdbx_seq_one_letter_code
_entity_poly.pdbx_strand_id
1 'polypeptide(L)'
;MEWPSIADIQAAQRGKVAPISHQLDDQDVYVDSCSRPWIPEKADDLLLRLMIVAHCGAQGHRGVNTMVQQLERFFDIPNVHIKARAFCADCLLCRHVKGGQHCP
;
A
#
# COMPACT_ATOMS: atom_id res chain seq x y z
N MET A 1 -2.70 -6.52 -12.95
CA MET A 1 -1.88 -5.94 -11.86
C MET A 1 -1.73 -7.01 -10.81
N GLU A 2 -0.48 -7.32 -10.48
CA GLU A 2 -0.13 -8.47 -9.65
C GLU A 2 0.39 -7.98 -8.30
N TRP A 3 0.16 -8.78 -7.26
CA TRP A 3 0.77 -8.56 -5.94
C TRP A 3 2.30 -8.59 -6.08
N PRO A 4 3.06 -7.74 -5.36
CA PRO A 4 4.50 -7.70 -5.53
C PRO A 4 5.13 -9.03 -5.12
N SER A 5 6.17 -9.42 -5.85
CA SER A 5 6.98 -10.57 -5.51
C SER A 5 7.89 -10.27 -4.32
N ILE A 6 8.41 -11.31 -3.66
CA ILE A 6 9.42 -11.15 -2.60
C ILE A 6 10.65 -10.41 -3.11
N ALA A 7 11.06 -10.64 -4.37
CA ALA A 7 12.18 -9.94 -4.99
C ALA A 7 11.93 -8.43 -5.13
N ASP A 8 10.69 -8.00 -5.43
CA ASP A 8 10.33 -6.58 -5.46
C ASP A 8 10.51 -5.94 -4.07
N ILE A 9 10.14 -6.66 -3.02
CA ILE A 9 10.23 -6.19 -1.62
C ILE A 9 11.69 -6.10 -1.18
N GLN A 10 12.49 -7.14 -1.45
CA GLN A 10 13.94 -7.14 -1.20
C GLN A 10 14.62 -5.95 -1.90
N ALA A 11 14.30 -5.72 -3.18
CA ALA A 11 14.84 -4.61 -3.94
C ALA A 11 14.47 -3.24 -3.33
N ALA A 12 13.24 -3.10 -2.81
CA ALA A 12 12.80 -1.89 -2.15
C ALA A 12 13.52 -1.63 -0.81
N GLN A 13 13.82 -2.69 -0.06
CA GLN A 13 14.53 -2.62 1.22
C GLN A 13 16.05 -2.44 1.05
N ARG A 14 16.62 -2.83 -0.10
CA ARG A 14 18.06 -2.78 -0.35
C ARG A 14 18.64 -1.38 -0.14
N GLY A 15 19.63 -1.28 0.75
CA GLY A 15 20.30 -0.01 1.07
C GLY A 15 19.45 0.97 1.89
N LYS A 16 18.34 0.50 2.48
CA LYS A 16 17.55 1.25 3.46
C LYS A 16 17.83 0.74 4.87
N VAL A 17 17.71 1.63 5.84
CA VAL A 17 17.82 1.26 7.27
C VAL A 17 16.43 0.87 7.74
N ALA A 18 16.25 -0.40 8.10
CA ALA A 18 15.02 -0.89 8.67
C ALA A 18 14.81 -0.33 10.09
N PRO A 19 13.55 -0.18 10.55
CA PRO A 19 13.29 0.22 11.93
C PRO A 19 13.76 -0.86 12.92
N ILE A 20 14.09 -0.45 14.15
CA ILE A 20 14.65 -1.33 15.19
C ILE A 20 13.69 -2.47 15.57
N SER A 21 12.39 -2.25 15.40
CA SER A 21 11.33 -3.22 15.66
C SER A 21 11.24 -4.34 14.63
N HIS A 22 11.96 -4.24 13.52
CA HIS A 22 11.85 -5.18 12.40
C HIS A 22 13.01 -6.17 12.40
N GLN A 23 12.71 -7.39 12.02
CA GLN A 23 13.68 -8.49 11.96
C GLN A 23 13.76 -9.03 10.54
N LEU A 24 14.92 -9.58 10.18
CA LEU A 24 15.11 -10.28 8.92
C LEU A 24 14.48 -11.67 9.01
N ASP A 25 13.59 -11.97 8.08
CA ASP A 25 12.97 -13.29 7.91
C ASP A 25 13.85 -14.22 7.05
N ASP A 26 13.47 -15.50 6.92
CA ASP A 26 14.16 -16.51 6.10
C ASP A 26 14.31 -16.13 4.62
N GLN A 27 13.50 -15.16 4.16
CA GLN A 27 13.52 -14.65 2.78
C GLN A 27 14.39 -13.39 2.60
N ASP A 28 15.25 -13.04 3.56
CA ASP A 28 16.07 -11.81 3.52
C ASP A 28 15.22 -10.53 3.40
N VAL A 29 14.04 -10.55 4.04
CA VAL A 29 13.09 -9.41 4.07
C VAL A 29 12.91 -8.96 5.51
N TYR A 30 12.99 -7.66 5.74
CA TYR A 30 12.62 -7.09 7.04
C TYR A 30 11.10 -7.15 7.24
N VAL A 31 10.68 -7.78 8.34
CA VAL A 31 9.28 -7.95 8.73
C VAL A 31 9.02 -7.35 10.12
N ASP A 32 7.79 -6.92 10.36
CA ASP A 32 7.36 -6.44 11.69
C ASP A 32 7.10 -7.61 12.66
N SER A 33 6.71 -7.31 13.90
CA SER A 33 6.36 -8.32 14.92
C SER A 33 5.21 -9.25 14.51
N CYS A 34 4.43 -8.88 13.50
CA CYS A 34 3.34 -9.68 12.95
C CYS A 34 3.75 -10.42 11.66
N SER A 35 5.04 -10.50 11.34
CA SER A 35 5.58 -11.13 10.13
C SER A 35 5.08 -10.50 8.82
N ARG A 36 4.72 -9.22 8.83
CA ARG A 36 4.37 -8.46 7.63
C ARG A 36 5.61 -7.80 7.06
N PRO A 37 5.90 -7.94 5.76
CA PRO A 37 7.01 -7.25 5.12
C PRO A 37 6.92 -5.73 5.28
N TRP A 38 8.02 -5.13 5.69
CA TRP A 38 8.17 -3.70 5.76
C TRP A 38 8.37 -3.09 4.38
N ILE A 39 7.56 -2.09 4.03
CA ILE A 39 7.76 -1.32 2.81
C ILE A 39 8.33 0.05 3.17
N PRO A 40 9.55 0.39 2.72
CA PRO A 40 10.15 1.67 3.04
C PRO A 40 9.34 2.86 2.51
N GLU A 41 9.33 3.96 3.26
CA GLU A 41 8.55 5.15 2.88
C GLU A 41 8.95 5.75 1.53
N LYS A 42 10.22 5.58 1.13
CA LYS A 42 10.82 6.07 -0.12
C LYS A 42 10.79 5.04 -1.27
N ALA A 43 9.99 3.99 -1.15
CA ALA A 43 9.79 3.00 -2.20
C ALA A 43 8.63 3.40 -3.11
N ASP A 44 8.69 4.59 -3.72
CA ASP A 44 7.55 5.22 -4.42
C ASP A 44 6.94 4.34 -5.52
N ASP A 45 7.77 3.64 -6.32
CA ASP A 45 7.29 2.73 -7.37
C ASP A 45 6.48 1.55 -6.79
N LEU A 46 7.04 0.88 -5.78
CA LEU A 46 6.40 -0.26 -5.13
C LEU A 46 5.13 0.18 -4.39
N LEU A 47 5.18 1.31 -3.70
CA LEU A 47 4.02 1.91 -3.03
C LEU A 47 2.93 2.25 -4.03
N LEU A 48 3.25 2.87 -5.17
CA LEU A 48 2.27 3.19 -6.20
C LEU A 48 1.61 1.91 -6.73
N ARG A 49 2.39 0.89 -7.10
CA ARG A 49 1.87 -0.40 -7.54
C ARG A 49 0.93 -1.01 -6.51
N LEU A 50 1.35 -1.06 -5.24
CA LEU A 50 0.54 -1.54 -4.12
C LEU A 50 -0.78 -0.76 -3.97
N MET A 51 -0.73 0.57 -4.04
CA MET A 51 -1.91 1.42 -3.97
C MET A 51 -2.86 1.13 -5.13
N ILE A 52 -2.36 0.99 -6.36
CA ILE A 52 -3.21 0.68 -7.50
C ILE A 52 -3.83 -0.72 -7.36
N VAL A 53 -3.07 -1.74 -6.95
CA VAL A 53 -3.65 -3.10 -6.82
C VAL A 53 -4.65 -3.17 -5.67
N ALA A 54 -4.39 -2.47 -4.55
CA ALA A 54 -5.35 -2.35 -3.45
C ALA A 54 -6.59 -1.54 -3.84
N HIS A 55 -6.43 -0.54 -4.72
CA HIS A 55 -7.52 0.29 -5.23
C HIS A 55 -8.40 -0.43 -6.25
N CYS A 56 -7.79 -1.13 -7.20
CA CYS A 56 -8.46 -1.81 -8.32
C CYS A 56 -8.92 -3.24 -8.00
N GLY A 57 -8.87 -3.67 -6.74
CA GLY A 57 -9.27 -5.02 -6.33
C GLY A 57 -10.66 -5.44 -6.82
N ALA A 58 -10.92 -6.75 -6.87
CA ALA A 58 -12.04 -7.39 -7.59
C ALA A 58 -13.48 -6.93 -7.25
N GLN A 59 -13.68 -6.08 -6.24
CA GLN A 59 -15.00 -5.67 -5.76
C GLN A 59 -15.12 -4.14 -5.77
N GLY A 60 -15.97 -3.61 -6.65
CA GLY A 60 -16.27 -2.19 -6.78
C GLY A 60 -16.71 -1.54 -5.45
N HIS A 61 -16.36 -0.26 -5.32
CA HIS A 61 -16.66 0.65 -4.20
C HIS A 61 -15.88 0.41 -2.90
N ARG A 62 -14.55 0.54 -2.96
CA ARG A 62 -13.69 0.55 -1.78
C ARG A 62 -13.02 1.91 -1.61
N GLY A 63 -13.58 2.73 -0.70
CA GLY A 63 -12.94 3.97 -0.27
C GLY A 63 -11.61 3.72 0.44
N VAL A 64 -10.93 4.80 0.81
CA VAL A 64 -9.61 4.81 1.48
C VAL A 64 -9.48 3.74 2.58
N ASN A 65 -10.50 3.60 3.43
CA ASN A 65 -10.48 2.67 4.57
C ASN A 65 -10.22 1.21 4.16
N THR A 66 -10.81 0.74 3.06
CA THR A 66 -10.61 -0.66 2.70
C THR A 66 -9.28 -0.90 2.00
N MET A 67 -8.77 0.09 1.26
CA MET A 67 -7.39 0.02 0.75
C MET A 67 -6.41 -0.08 1.91
N VAL A 68 -6.57 0.74 2.94
CA VAL A 68 -5.75 0.73 4.15
C VAL A 68 -5.82 -0.63 4.85
N GLN A 69 -7.02 -1.14 5.14
CA GLN A 69 -7.17 -2.45 5.79
C GLN A 69 -6.54 -3.60 4.98
N GLN A 70 -6.65 -3.56 3.65
CA GLN A 70 -6.01 -4.57 2.80
C GLN A 70 -4.49 -4.46 2.86
N LEU A 71 -3.94 -3.25 2.77
CA LEU A 71 -2.49 -3.05 2.83
C LEU A 71 -1.92 -3.41 4.20
N GLU A 72 -2.54 -2.96 5.30
CA GLU A 72 -2.11 -3.26 6.67
C GLU A 72 -2.22 -4.74 7.01
N ARG A 73 -3.10 -5.49 6.35
CA ARG A 73 -3.19 -6.94 6.53
C ARG A 73 -1.93 -7.67 6.02
N PHE A 74 -1.31 -7.16 4.96
CA PHE A 74 -0.20 -7.85 4.30
C PHE A 74 1.15 -7.17 4.49
N PHE A 75 1.19 -5.87 4.79
CA PHE A 75 2.41 -5.08 4.78
C PHE A 75 2.46 -4.12 5.98
N ASP A 76 3.68 -3.86 6.45
CA ASP A 76 3.96 -2.74 7.34
C ASP A 76 4.42 -1.53 6.52
N ILE A 77 3.53 -0.56 6.34
CA ILE A 77 3.75 0.63 5.51
C ILE A 77 3.63 1.88 6.37
N PRO A 78 4.71 2.66 6.56
CA PRO A 78 4.64 3.91 7.28
C PRO A 78 3.62 4.87 6.66
N ASN A 79 2.76 5.46 7.50
CA ASN A 79 1.79 6.48 7.10
C ASN A 79 0.81 6.03 5.98
N VAL A 80 0.50 4.73 5.89
CA VAL A 80 -0.33 4.15 4.81
C VAL A 80 -1.68 4.85 4.63
N HIS A 81 -2.33 5.28 5.71
CA HIS A 81 -3.61 5.99 5.65
C HIS A 81 -3.50 7.36 4.96
N ILE A 82 -2.41 8.10 5.22
CA ILE A 82 -2.15 9.39 4.57
C ILE A 82 -1.89 9.18 3.07
N LYS A 83 -1.06 8.18 2.74
CA LYS A 83 -0.71 7.83 1.36
C LYS A 83 -1.93 7.35 0.56
N ALA A 84 -2.75 6.47 1.14
CA ALA A 84 -3.98 5.97 0.52
C ALA A 84 -5.00 7.10 0.31
N ARG A 85 -5.13 8.03 1.27
CA ARG A 85 -6.00 9.20 1.12
C ARG A 85 -5.57 10.10 -0.02
N ALA A 86 -4.27 10.41 -0.12
CA ALA A 86 -3.72 11.19 -1.22
C ALA A 86 -3.98 10.50 -2.57
N PHE A 87 -3.65 9.21 -2.67
CA PHE A 87 -3.89 8.42 -3.87
C PHE A 87 -5.37 8.43 -4.32
N CYS A 88 -6.32 8.23 -3.39
CA CYS A 88 -7.74 8.28 -3.73
C CYS A 88 -8.24 9.69 -4.09
N ALA A 89 -7.59 10.76 -3.60
CA ALA A 89 -7.92 12.14 -3.96
C ALA A 89 -7.52 12.44 -5.41
N ASP A 90 -6.39 11.90 -5.87
CA ASP A 90 -5.93 12.00 -7.26
C ASP A 90 -6.65 11.03 -8.21
N CYS A 91 -7.30 9.99 -7.69
CA CYS A 91 -8.06 9.06 -8.52
C CYS A 91 -9.31 9.71 -9.13
N LEU A 92 -9.28 9.91 -10.46
CA LEU A 92 -10.40 10.48 -11.24
C LEU A 92 -11.69 9.66 -11.09
N LEU A 93 -11.61 8.33 -11.00
CA LEU A 93 -12.77 7.47 -10.76
C LEU A 93 -13.38 7.72 -9.38
N CYS A 94 -12.56 7.83 -8.33
CA CYS A 94 -13.03 8.16 -6.98
C CYS A 94 -13.68 9.55 -6.91
N ARG A 95 -13.13 10.52 -7.64
CA ARG A 95 -13.69 11.87 -7.73
C ARG A 95 -15.06 11.87 -8.42
N HIS A 96 -15.21 11.11 -9.50
CA HIS A 96 -16.46 11.02 -10.25
C HIS A 96 -17.60 10.44 -9.39
N VAL A 97 -17.36 9.35 -8.65
CA VAL A 97 -18.40 8.73 -7.80
C VAL A 97 -18.73 9.52 -6.53
N LYS A 98 -17.81 10.35 -6.02
CA LYS A 98 -18.10 11.28 -4.89
C LYS A 98 -18.78 12.57 -5.34
N GLY A 99 -18.73 12.89 -6.64
CA GLY A 99 -19.37 14.06 -7.25
C GLY A 99 -20.83 13.84 -7.62
N GLY A 100 -21.58 13.04 -6.84
CA GLY A 100 -23.02 12.88 -6.98
C GLY A 100 -23.79 14.14 -6.58
N GLN A 101 -23.57 15.24 -7.29
CA GLN A 101 -24.54 16.33 -7.31
C GLN A 101 -25.67 15.88 -8.23
N HIS A 102 -26.72 15.33 -7.63
CA HIS A 102 -28.03 15.35 -8.27
C HIS A 102 -28.37 16.83 -8.52
N CYS A 103 -28.36 17.23 -9.78
CA CYS A 103 -29.04 18.44 -10.26
C CYS A 103 -30.44 18.02 -10.78
N PRO A 104 -31.42 18.95 -10.67
CA PRO A 104 -32.79 18.72 -10.19
C PRO A 104 -33.75 18.00 -11.15
#